data_AF-A0A377Z4V2-F1
#
_entry.id   AF-A0A377Z4V2-F1
#
_cell.length_a   1.000
_cell.length_b   1.000
_cell.length_c   1.000
_cell.angle_alpha   90.00
_cell.angle_beta   90.00
_cell.angle_gamma   90.00
#
_symmetry.space_group_name_H-M   'P 1'
#
loop_
_entity.id
_entity.type
_entity.pdbx_description
1 polymer ?
#
loop_
_entity_poly.entity_id
_entity_poly.type
_entity_poly.pdbx_seq_one_letter_code
_entity_poly.pdbx_strand_id
1 'polypeptide(L)'
;MGDATTEFAALAELKAIASRNKRFKSYIGMGYTAVQLPPVIQRNMLENPGWYTAYTPYQPEVSQGRLESLLNFQQVTLDLTGLDIASASLLDEATAAAEAMAMPNASVN
;
A
#
# COMPACT_ATOMS: atom_id res chain seq x y z
N MET A 1 -9.68 28.01 4.75
CA MET A 1 -10.22 26.74 5.26
C MET A 1 -11.72 26.85 5.25
N GLY A 2 -12.45 25.81 4.85
CA GLY A 2 -13.90 25.79 5.01
C GLY A 2 -14.28 25.71 6.50
N ASP A 3 -15.51 26.12 6.83
CA ASP A 3 -16.02 26.01 8.19
C ASP A 3 -16.18 24.54 8.61
N ALA A 4 -16.15 24.27 9.91
CA ALA A 4 -16.42 22.94 10.44
C ALA A 4 -17.84 22.49 10.05
N THR A 5 -17.97 21.22 9.64
CA THR A 5 -19.24 20.62 9.23
C THR A 5 -19.45 19.27 9.92
N THR A 6 -20.67 18.75 9.88
CA THR A 6 -20.98 17.43 10.44
C THR A 6 -20.40 16.30 9.58
N GLU A 7 -20.12 15.13 10.16
CA GLU A 7 -19.61 13.96 9.43
C GLU A 7 -20.50 13.61 8.23
N PHE A 8 -21.82 13.59 8.43
CA PHE A 8 -22.79 13.29 7.38
C PHE A 8 -22.72 14.30 6.22
N ALA A 9 -22.66 15.60 6.54
CA ALA A 9 -22.57 16.65 5.53
C ALA A 9 -21.24 16.61 4.77
N ALA A 10 -20.12 16.37 5.46
CA ALA A 10 -18.80 16.19 4.84
C ALA A 10 -18.79 15.02 3.85
N LEU A 11 -19.36 13.87 4.24
CA LEU A 11 -19.46 12.70 3.36
C LEU A 11 -20.35 12.95 2.14
N ALA A 12 -21.46 13.66 2.32
CA ALA A 12 -22.35 14.03 1.21
C ALA A 12 -21.65 14.96 0.20
N GLU A 13 -20.92 15.95 0.68
CA GLU A 13 -20.11 16.85 -0.14
C GLU A 13 -19.01 16.09 -0.90
N LEU A 14 -18.24 15.25 -0.20
CA LEU A 14 -17.19 14.45 -0.82
C LEU A 14 -17.75 13.51 -1.90
N LYS A 15 -18.92 12.92 -1.65
CA LYS A 15 -19.61 12.06 -2.63
C LYS A 15 -20.04 12.85 -3.87
N ALA A 16 -20.50 14.09 -3.72
CA ALA A 16 -20.84 14.96 -4.84
C ALA A 16 -19.61 15.27 -5.70
N ILE A 17 -18.46 15.58 -5.07
CA ILE A 17 -17.19 15.83 -5.78
C ILE A 17 -16.72 14.57 -6.49
N ALA A 18 -16.70 13.43 -5.80
CA ALA A 18 -16.28 12.14 -6.36
C ALA A 18 -17.15 11.70 -7.55
N SER A 19 -18.45 12.05 -7.55
CA SER A 19 -19.38 11.72 -8.64
C SER A 19 -19.02 12.34 -9.99
N ARG A 20 -18.17 13.38 -10.00
CA ARG A 20 -17.69 14.03 -11.24
C ARG A 20 -16.61 13.20 -11.95
N ASN A 21 -16.00 12.24 -11.27
CA ASN A 21 -14.96 11.38 -11.85
C ASN A 21 -15.59 10.36 -12.82
N LYS A 22 -15.04 10.25 -14.02
CA LYS A 22 -15.45 9.27 -15.03
C LYS A 22 -14.61 8.01 -14.89
N ARG A 23 -15.24 6.88 -14.54
CA ARG A 23 -14.56 5.58 -14.43
C ARG A 23 -14.58 4.88 -15.78
N PHE A 24 -13.42 4.71 -16.40
CA PHE A 24 -13.24 3.99 -17.66
C PHE A 24 -12.62 2.61 -17.43
N LYS A 25 -12.80 1.70 -18.40
CA LYS A 25 -11.94 0.53 -18.53
C LYS A 25 -10.62 1.02 -19.16
N SER A 26 -9.62 1.26 -18.32
CA SER A 26 -8.34 1.81 -18.74
C SER A 26 -7.36 0.70 -19.10
N TYR A 27 -6.81 0.76 -20.31
CA TYR A 27 -5.73 -0.12 -20.80
C TYR A 27 -4.47 0.68 -21.15
N ILE A 28 -4.25 1.80 -20.45
CA ILE A 28 -3.10 2.70 -20.67
C ILE A 28 -1.78 1.99 -20.28
N GLY A 29 -1.81 1.12 -19.26
CA GLY A 29 -0.62 0.47 -18.73
C GLY A 29 0.24 1.45 -17.94
N MET A 30 1.52 1.56 -18.30
CA MET A 30 2.49 2.46 -17.64
C MET A 30 2.62 2.24 -16.13
N GLY A 31 2.74 0.97 -15.71
CA GLY A 31 2.93 0.60 -14.30
C GLY A 31 1.63 0.44 -13.50
N TYR A 32 0.46 0.84 -14.03
CA TYR A 32 -0.83 0.68 -13.36
C TYR A 32 -1.78 -0.20 -14.17
N THR A 33 -2.24 -1.29 -13.56
CA THR A 33 -3.21 -2.22 -14.17
C THR A 33 -4.35 -2.49 -13.21
N ALA A 34 -5.58 -2.48 -13.72
CA ALA A 34 -6.76 -2.78 -12.92
C ALA A 34 -6.76 -4.25 -12.47
N VAL A 35 -6.99 -4.48 -11.18
CA VAL A 35 -7.09 -5.81 -10.57
C VAL A 35 -8.42 -5.96 -9.83
N GLN A 36 -8.89 -7.20 -9.71
CA GLN A 36 -10.05 -7.51 -8.88
C GLN A 36 -9.60 -7.67 -7.43
N LEU A 37 -9.88 -6.69 -6.57
CA LEU A 37 -9.62 -6.80 -5.13
C LEU A 37 -10.57 -7.84 -4.52
N PRO A 38 -10.05 -8.90 -3.87
CA PRO A 38 -10.91 -9.88 -3.19
C PRO A 38 -11.73 -9.22 -2.08
N PRO A 39 -13.07 -9.37 -2.06
CA PRO A 39 -13.93 -8.71 -1.08
C PRO A 39 -13.58 -9.04 0.38
N VAL A 40 -13.07 -10.25 0.63
CA VAL A 40 -12.64 -10.67 1.96
C VAL A 40 -11.43 -9.87 2.47
N ILE A 41 -10.50 -9.48 1.59
CA ILE A 41 -9.34 -8.64 1.92
C ILE A 41 -9.80 -7.20 2.12
N GLN A 42 -10.63 -6.68 1.22
CA GLN A 42 -11.18 -5.32 1.34
C GLN A 42 -11.86 -5.13 2.71
N ARG A 43 -12.80 -6.04 3.05
CA ARG A 43 -13.64 -5.89 4.22
C ARG A 43 -12.91 -6.13 5.54
N ASN A 44 -12.05 -7.15 5.60
CA ASN A 44 -11.45 -7.60 6.86
C ASN A 44 -10.05 -7.05 7.13
N MET A 45 -9.40 -6.43 6.13
CA MET A 45 -8.07 -5.85 6.26
C MET A 45 -8.08 -4.34 5.96
N LEU A 46 -8.47 -3.92 4.74
CA LEU A 46 -8.39 -2.50 4.35
C LEU A 46 -9.39 -1.61 5.09
N GLU A 47 -10.62 -2.10 5.31
CA GLU A 47 -11.68 -1.38 6.02
C GLU A 47 -11.71 -1.69 7.52
N ASN A 48 -10.72 -2.43 8.04
CA ASN A 48 -10.67 -2.85 9.43
C ASN A 48 -9.66 -2.01 10.23
N PRO A 49 -10.09 -1.21 11.22
CA PRO A 49 -9.18 -0.38 12.02
C PRO A 49 -8.13 -1.19 12.79
N GLY A 50 -8.37 -2.47 13.07
CA GLY A 50 -7.37 -3.35 13.70
C GLY A 50 -6.10 -3.55 12.85
N TRP A 51 -6.18 -3.30 11.54
CA TRP A 51 -5.05 -3.43 10.61
C TRP A 51 -4.39 -2.10 10.23
N TYR A 52 -5.13 -0.99 10.14
CA TYR A 52 -4.58 0.28 9.65
C TYR A 52 -4.31 1.34 10.73
N THR A 53 -4.73 1.13 11.98
CA THR A 53 -4.48 2.11 13.06
C THR A 53 -3.12 1.94 13.75
N ALA A 54 -2.55 0.73 13.72
CA ALA A 54 -1.20 0.49 14.24
C ALA A 54 -0.13 1.08 13.31
N TYR A 55 0.94 1.61 13.89
CA TYR A 55 2.09 2.12 13.14
C TYR A 55 3.20 1.06 13.01
N THR A 56 4.40 1.49 12.62
CA THR A 56 5.61 0.67 12.48
C THR A 56 5.78 -0.30 13.65
N PRO A 57 6.07 -1.60 13.38
CA PRO A 57 6.22 -2.64 14.39
C PRO A 57 7.51 -2.52 15.22
N TYR A 58 7.69 -1.42 15.94
CA TYR A 58 8.81 -1.23 16.86
C TYR A 58 8.77 -2.16 18.09
N GLN A 59 7.59 -2.67 18.46
CA GLN A 59 7.38 -3.61 19.57
C GLN A 59 6.94 -4.97 19.01
N PRO A 60 7.87 -5.90 18.73
CA PRO A 60 7.57 -7.12 17.99
C PRO A 60 6.59 -8.03 18.71
N GLU A 61 6.60 -8.09 20.04
CA GLU A 61 5.79 -9.00 20.86
C GLU A 61 4.28 -8.76 20.69
N VAL A 62 3.90 -7.51 20.44
CA VAL A 62 2.49 -7.09 20.22
C VAL A 62 2.18 -6.84 18.74
N SER A 63 3.07 -7.27 17.84
CA SER A 63 3.02 -6.93 16.41
C SER A 63 3.16 -8.13 15.49
N GLN A 64 3.15 -9.35 16.03
CA GLN A 64 3.45 -10.59 15.30
C GLN A 64 2.58 -10.77 14.05
N GLY A 65 1.27 -10.50 14.10
CA GLY A 65 0.38 -10.69 12.94
C GLY A 65 0.77 -9.86 11.71
N ARG A 66 1.17 -8.59 11.89
CA ARG A 66 1.63 -7.75 10.76
C ARG A 66 3.05 -8.09 10.32
N LEU A 67 3.92 -8.48 11.25
CA LEU A 67 5.27 -8.95 10.92
C LEU A 67 5.23 -10.22 10.07
N GLU A 68 4.36 -11.17 10.42
CA GLU A 68 4.14 -12.37 9.63
C GLU A 68 3.61 -12.04 8.23
N SER A 69 2.65 -11.12 8.12
CA SER A 69 2.15 -10.68 6.81
C SER A 69 3.23 -10.00 5.96
N LEU A 70 4.15 -9.24 6.57
CA LEU A 70 5.28 -8.62 5.86
C LEU A 70 6.32 -9.66 5.44
N LEU A 71 6.55 -10.69 6.25
CA LEU A 71 7.41 -11.81 5.88
C LEU A 71 6.82 -12.61 4.71
N ASN A 72 5.49 -12.81 4.69
CA ASN A 72 4.80 -13.42 3.55
C ASN A 72 4.95 -12.57 2.28
N PHE A 73 4.91 -11.23 2.38
CA PHE A 73 5.17 -10.35 1.25
C PHE A 73 6.62 -10.49 0.72
N GLN A 74 7.60 -10.58 1.62
CA GLN A 74 8.99 -10.86 1.25
C GLN A 74 9.08 -12.21 0.54
N GLN A 75 8.49 -13.27 1.10
CA GLN A 75 8.53 -14.60 0.51
C GLN A 75 7.92 -14.64 -0.89
N VAL A 76 6.74 -14.04 -1.10
CA VAL A 76 6.13 -13.94 -2.43
C VAL A 76 7.05 -13.22 -3.41
N THR A 77 7.74 -12.17 -2.95
CA THR A 77 8.70 -11.45 -3.79
C THR A 77 9.87 -12.36 -4.17
N LEU A 78 10.47 -13.07 -3.21
CA LEU A 78 11.57 -14.01 -3.44
C LEU A 78 11.18 -15.11 -4.44
N ASP A 79 10.01 -15.73 -4.22
CA ASP A 79 9.51 -16.83 -5.06
C ASP A 79 9.25 -16.38 -6.50
N LEU A 80 8.78 -15.14 -6.70
CA LEU A 80 8.48 -14.60 -8.02
C LEU A 80 9.70 -14.03 -8.75
N THR A 81 10.68 -13.47 -8.03
CA THR A 81 11.87 -12.86 -8.65
C THR A 81 13.07 -13.81 -8.71
N GLY A 82 13.10 -14.86 -7.89
CA GLY A 82 14.24 -15.76 -7.75
C GLY A 82 15.48 -15.11 -7.13
N LEU A 83 15.30 -14.06 -6.33
CA LEU A 83 16.39 -13.36 -5.63
C LEU A 83 16.53 -13.90 -4.20
N ASP A 84 17.68 -13.64 -3.57
CA ASP A 84 18.00 -14.20 -2.25
C ASP A 84 17.41 -13.40 -1.08
N ILE A 85 17.12 -12.11 -1.27
CA ILE A 85 16.59 -11.22 -0.23
C ILE A 85 15.61 -10.19 -0.81
N ALA A 86 14.59 -9.86 -0.03
CA ALA A 86 13.59 -8.85 -0.36
C ALA A 86 13.31 -7.95 0.85
N SER A 87 13.05 -6.67 0.61
CA SER A 87 12.60 -5.74 1.65
C SER A 87 11.10 -5.87 1.93
N ALA A 88 10.62 -5.23 2.99
CA ALA A 88 9.20 -5.22 3.37
C ALA A 88 8.39 -4.11 2.65
N SER A 89 8.70 -3.82 1.38
CA SER A 89 8.21 -2.74 0.48
C SER A 89 9.12 -1.50 0.33
N LEU A 90 8.88 -0.74 -0.75
CA LEU A 90 9.36 0.61 -1.04
C LEU A 90 8.18 1.46 -1.53
N LEU A 91 8.39 2.75 -1.80
CA LEU A 91 7.28 3.70 -2.08
C LEU A 91 6.58 3.42 -3.41
N ASP A 92 7.33 3.32 -4.50
CA ASP A 92 6.83 3.01 -5.85
C ASP A 92 7.94 2.43 -6.73
N GLU A 93 7.60 2.05 -7.97
CA GLU A 93 8.53 1.45 -8.93
C GLU A 93 9.72 2.36 -9.27
N ALA A 94 9.47 3.65 -9.51
CA ALA A 94 10.51 4.59 -9.94
C ALA A 94 11.52 4.87 -8.82
N THR A 95 11.04 5.06 -7.59
CA THR A 95 11.90 5.24 -6.42
C THR A 95 12.62 3.95 -6.04
N ALA A 96 12.00 2.77 -6.20
CA ALA A 96 12.68 1.49 -6.02
C ALA A 96 13.84 1.30 -7.01
N ALA A 97 13.66 1.69 -8.27
CA ALA A 97 14.74 1.68 -9.26
C ALA A 97 15.87 2.67 -8.90
N ALA A 98 15.52 3.84 -8.36
CA ALA A 98 16.50 4.81 -7.88
C ALA A 98 17.32 4.29 -6.69
N GLU A 99 16.68 3.66 -5.72
CA GLU A 99 17.37 3.01 -4.58
C GLU A 99 18.29 1.88 -5.07
N ALA A 100 17.86 1.09 -6.06
CA ALA A 100 18.71 0.06 -6.65
C ALA A 100 19.98 0.64 -7.30
N MET A 101 19.90 1.82 -7.93
CA MET A 101 21.10 2.53 -8.44
C MET A 101 21.99 3.07 -7.31
N ALA A 102 21.41 3.46 -6.17
CA ALA A 102 22.14 4.01 -5.04
C ALA A 102 22.80 2.93 -4.16
N MET A 103 22.24 1.72 -4.09
CA MET A 103 22.72 0.64 -3.22
C MET A 103 24.23 0.33 -3.37
N PRO A 104 24.80 0.17 -4.59
CA PRO A 104 26.23 -0.09 -4.75
C PRO A 104 27.11 1.04 -4.20
N ASN A 105 26.66 2.29 -4.30
CA ASN A 105 27.42 3.44 -3.80
C ASN A 105 27.46 3.50 -2.26
N ALA A 106 26.44 2.95 -1.58
CA ALA A 106 26.40 2.87 -0.13
C ALA A 106 27.33 1.78 0.43
N SER A 107 27.64 0.74 -0.35
CA SER A 107 28.51 -0.38 0.07
C SER A 107 30.02 -0.12 -0.08
N VAL A 108 30.44 1.04 -0.61
CA VAL A 108 31.86 1.38 -0.87
C VAL A 108 32.43 2.39 0.14
N ASN A 109 31.87 2.45 1.36
CA ASN A 109 32.46 3.17 2.49
C ASN A 109 32.75 2.24 3.67
#